data_AF-A0A3D6CFM8-F1
#
_entry.id   AF-A0A3D6CFM8-F1
#
_cell.length_a   1.000
_cell.length_b   1.000
_cell.length_c   1.000
_cell.angle_alpha   90.00
_cell.angle_beta   90.00
_cell.angle_gamma   90.00
#
_symmetry.space_group_name_H-M   'P 1'
#
loop_
_entity.id
_entity.type
_entity.pdbx_description
1 polymer ?
#
loop_
_entity_poly.entity_id
_entity_poly.type
_entity_poly.pdbx_seq_one_letter_code
_entity_poly.pdbx_strand_id
1 'polypeptide(L)' 'KRTFLVFNLGVNNILNNKNVVSGGFEQLRFDFSEKNTQKFPDRRFFNYGINFFASVGLRF' A
#
# COMPACT_ATOMS: atom_id res chain seq x y z
N LYS A 1 -36.59 16.04 -11.33
CA LYS A 1 -35.51 15.44 -10.50
C LYS A 1 -34.22 16.17 -10.81
N ARG A 2 -33.39 16.51 -9.81
CA ARG A 2 -32.13 17.25 -10.02
C ARG A 2 -30.98 16.25 -10.02
N THR A 3 -30.26 16.20 -11.13
CA THR A 3 -29.03 15.41 -11.23
C THR A 3 -27.85 16.26 -10.81
N PHE A 4 -26.96 15.71 -9.98
CA PHE A 4 -25.74 16.37 -9.52
C PHE A 4 -24.51 15.59 -9.97
N LEU A 5 -23.48 16.34 -10.35
CA LEU A 5 -22.17 15.81 -10.68
C LEU A 5 -21.19 16.26 -9.59
N VAL A 6 -20.57 15.30 -8.91
CA VAL A 6 -19.67 15.53 -7.78
C VAL A 6 -18.26 15.15 -8.18
N PHE A 7 -17.34 16.10 -8.11
CA PHE A 7 -15.91 15.87 -8.36
C PHE A 7 -15.18 15.78 -7.03
N ASN A 8 -14.32 14.78 -6.88
CA ASN A 8 -13.40 14.67 -5.74
C ASN A 8 -11.98 14.54 -6.28
N LEU A 9 -11.09 15.33 -5.71
CA LEU A 9 -9.65 15.27 -5.96
C LEU A 9 -8.97 15.09 -4.61
N GLY A 10 -7.90 14.31 -4.57
CA GLY A 10 -7.16 14.15 -3.33
C GLY A 10 -5.71 13.74 -3.56
N VAL A 11 -4.91 14.04 -2.54
CA VAL A 11 -3.49 13.72 -2.47
C VAL A 11 -3.26 12.89 -1.23
N ASN A 12 -2.64 11.73 -1.41
CA ASN A 12 -2.26 10.83 -0.33
C ASN A 12 -0.73 10.87 -0.17
N ASN A 13 -0.26 10.63 1.06
CA ASN A 13 1.16 10.56 1.39
C ASN A 13 1.94 11.84 1.01
N ILE A 14 1.48 13.00 1.51
CA ILE A 14 2.04 14.33 1.21
C ILE A 14 3.52 14.43 1.61
N LEU A 15 3.94 13.70 2.65
CA LEU A 15 5.33 13.63 3.10
C LEU A 15 6.21 12.68 2.26
N ASN A 16 5.65 12.06 1.22
CA ASN A 16 6.34 11.14 0.31
C ASN A 16 7.06 9.98 1.03
N ASN A 17 6.42 9.40 2.05
CA ASN A 17 7.00 8.32 2.83
C ASN A 17 6.91 6.99 2.07
N LYS A 18 8.05 6.47 1.62
CA LYS A 18 8.18 5.19 0.90
C LYS A 18 8.47 3.99 1.80
N ASN A 19 8.60 4.21 3.10
CA ASN A 19 8.93 3.17 4.08
C ASN A 19 7.67 2.57 4.72
N VAL A 20 6.49 2.99 4.29
CA VAL A 20 5.21 2.45 4.76
C VAL A 20 5.05 1.04 4.18
N VAL A 21 5.10 0.03 5.05
CA VAL A 21 4.87 -1.36 4.66
C VAL A 21 3.38 -1.55 4.33
N SER A 22 3.10 -1.98 3.11
CA SER A 22 1.75 -2.22 2.59
C SER A 22 1.29 -3.66 2.75
N GLY A 23 2.24 -4.57 2.92
CA GLY A 23 2.01 -5.99 3.14
C GLY A 23 3.32 -6.74 3.14
N GLY A 24 3.23 -8.06 3.26
CA GLY A 24 4.38 -8.94 3.19
C GLY A 24 3.98 -10.39 3.34
N PHE A 25 4.91 -11.30 3.09
CA PHE A 25 4.71 -12.72 3.31
C PHE A 25 6.01 -13.37 3.82
N GLU A 26 5.83 -14.42 4.60
CA GLU A 26 6.92 -15.27 5.06
C GLU A 26 7.08 -16.47 4.13
N GLN A 27 8.33 -16.86 3.85
CA GLN A 27 8.61 -17.98 2.95
C GLN A 27 8.41 -19.36 3.62
N LEU A 28 8.04 -19.41 4.91
CA LEU A 28 7.90 -20.63 5.72
C LEU A 28 9.16 -21.55 5.67
N ARG A 29 10.33 -20.97 5.40
CA ARG A 29 11.61 -21.69 5.35
C ARG A 29 12.36 -21.47 6.64
N PHE A 30 12.90 -22.56 7.19
CA PHE A 30 13.74 -22.53 8.37
C PHE A 30 15.09 -23.20 8.08
N ASP A 31 16.17 -22.64 8.61
CA ASP A 31 17.50 -23.23 8.50
C ASP A 31 17.72 -24.28 9.59
N PHE A 32 17.60 -25.55 9.25
CA PHE A 32 17.80 -26.64 10.21
C PHE A 32 19.28 -26.92 10.52
N SER A 33 20.22 -26.41 9.73
CA SER A 33 21.66 -26.67 9.90
C SER A 33 22.28 -25.74 10.95
N GLU A 34 22.14 -24.43 10.75
CA GLU A 34 22.70 -23.43 11.66
C GLU A 34 21.64 -22.85 12.63
N LYS A 35 20.37 -23.27 12.49
CA LYS A 35 19.23 -22.74 13.28
C LYS A 35 19.08 -21.22 13.18
N ASN A 36 19.56 -20.63 12.09
CA ASN A 36 19.52 -19.20 11.86
C ASN A 36 18.14 -18.76 11.38
N THR A 37 17.42 -18.04 12.23
CA THR A 37 16.08 -17.50 11.95
C THR A 37 16.07 -16.37 10.93
N GLN A 38 17.20 -15.70 10.68
CA GLN A 38 17.29 -14.57 9.76
C GLN A 38 17.75 -14.94 8.35
N LYS A 39 18.07 -16.21 8.09
CA LYS A 39 18.56 -16.66 6.77
C LYS A 39 17.52 -16.48 5.66
N PHE A 40 16.24 -16.54 6.01
CA PHE A 40 15.12 -16.37 5.09
C PHE A 40 14.24 -15.21 5.58
N PRO A 41 14.68 -13.95 5.36
CA PRO A 41 13.94 -12.79 5.83
C PRO A 41 12.57 -12.70 5.16
N ASP A 42 11.63 -12.08 5.88
CA ASP A 42 10.29 -11.83 5.38
C ASP A 42 10.31 -10.90 4.17
N ARG A 43 9.47 -11.18 3.17
CA ARG A 43 9.34 -10.32 2.00
C ARG A 43 8.32 -9.25 2.31
N ARG A 44 8.75 -7.99 2.36
CA ARG A 44 7.89 -6.82 2.58
C ARG A 44 7.60 -6.10 1.27
N PHE A 45 6.36 -5.68 1.12
CA PHE A 45 5.91 -4.76 0.10
C PHE A 45 5.72 -3.39 0.72
N PHE A 46 6.06 -2.37 -0.06
CA PHE A 46 5.98 -0.98 0.38
C PHE A 46 4.91 -0.26 -0.42
N ASN A 47 4.23 0.68 0.24
CA ASN A 47 3.33 1.59 -0.43
C ASN A 47 4.09 2.53 -1.35
N TYR A 48 3.41 3.00 -2.38
CA TYR A 48 3.91 4.09 -3.21
C TYR A 48 4.08 5.36 -2.36
N GLY A 49 4.95 6.26 -2.83
CA GLY A 49 5.18 7.58 -2.23
C GLY A 49 3.95 8.49 -2.35
N ILE A 50 4.17 9.77 -2.64
CA ILE A 50 3.04 10.68 -2.90
C ILE A 50 2.15 10.14 -4.04
N ASN A 51 0.84 10.15 -3.85
CA ASN A 51 -0.12 9.62 -4.82
C ASN A 51 -1.32 10.56 -4.96
N PHE A 52 -1.88 10.65 -6.18
CA PHE A 52 -2.97 11.55 -6.54
C PHE A 52 -4.15 10.74 -7.05
N PHE A 53 -5.36 11.12 -6.64
CA PHE A 53 -6.58 10.51 -7.14
C PHE A 53 -7.62 11.56 -7.55
N ALA A 54 -8.43 11.19 -8.53
CA ALA A 54 -9.58 11.95 -8.98
C ALA A 54 -10.77 10.99 -9.14
N SER A 55 -11.96 11.40 -8.71
CA SER A 55 -13.19 10.64 -8.91
C SER A 55 -14.37 11.54 -9.23
N VAL A 56 -15.31 10.99 -9.98
CA VAL A 56 -16.55 11.67 -10.38
C VAL A 56 -17.73 10.80 -9.99
N GLY A 57 -18.70 11.36 -9.28
CA GLY A 57 -19.94 10.70 -8.88
C GLY A 57 -21.15 11.39 -9.48
N LEU A 58 -22.09 10.61 -10.02
CA LEU A 58 -23.38 11.09 -10.50
C LEU A 58 -24.47 10.74 -9.48
N ARG A 59 -25.28 11.72 -9.09
CA ARG A 59 -26.40 11.55 -8.14
C ARG A 59 -27.71 12.01 -8.79
N PHE A 60 -28.81 11.28 -8.59
CA PHE A 60 -30.12 11.51 -9.21
C PHE A 60 -31.20 11.94 -8.21
#